data_AF-A0A7K4FYY7-F1
#
_entry.id   AF-A0A7K4FYY7-F1
#
_cell.length_a   1.000
_cell.length_b   1.000
_cell.length_c   1.000
_cell.angle_alpha   90.00
_cell.angle_beta   90.00
_cell.angle_gamma   90.00
#
_symmetry.space_group_name_H-M   'P 1'
#
loop_
_entity.id
_entity.type
_entity.pdbx_description
1 polymer ?
#
loop_
_entity_poly.entity_id
_entity_poly.type
_entity_poly.pdbx_seq_one_letter_code
_entity_poly.pdbx_strand_id
1 'polypeptide(L)'
;MSVVIYADEAYAGGLVKRAISTADTWLVSDIPDLPASKITSGTFAKSIISTTDTWTAAEIPSLDTSKLTTGTMATARLGSGTADSTTFLRGDQTWVKPLEEKLVDTTLGADAASIGGSWSGSYEKLKITLLSKGGSAVGIAYVRFNGDSGAASYGWNDVGIIATAVVDAQDSSDSEIQLTGTSTTAAPQVIELSVMNFQTTRKAVQSETANAEAIATNSATWLSGGTWENTSNSITQVDFPRSAGNWLSGARLIVIGIQ
;
A
#
# COMPACT_ATOMS: atom_id res chain seq x y z
N MET A 1 -81.35 -16.72 -71.21
CA MET A 1 -81.91 -16.86 -69.85
C MET A 1 -80.77 -17.37 -68.97
N SER A 2 -80.45 -16.65 -67.88
CA SER A 2 -79.42 -16.96 -66.86
C SER A 2 -78.09 -17.57 -67.34
N VAL A 3 -77.07 -16.73 -67.53
CA VAL A 3 -75.68 -17.17 -67.30
C VAL A 3 -75.50 -17.37 -65.80
N VAL A 4 -75.19 -18.59 -65.37
CA VAL A 4 -74.82 -18.84 -63.97
C VAL A 4 -73.37 -18.42 -63.80
N ILE A 5 -73.19 -17.17 -63.38
CA ILE A 5 -71.91 -16.71 -62.83
C ILE A 5 -71.79 -17.41 -61.48
N TYR A 6 -70.94 -18.44 -61.39
CA TYR A 6 -70.49 -18.91 -60.09
C TYR A 6 -69.84 -17.73 -59.39
N ALA A 7 -70.30 -17.41 -58.18
CA ALA A 7 -69.69 -16.37 -57.39
C ALA A 7 -68.22 -16.74 -57.18
N ASP A 8 -67.32 -15.90 -57.71
CA ASP A 8 -65.94 -15.82 -57.28
C ASP A 8 -65.94 -15.91 -55.74
N GLU A 9 -65.33 -16.96 -55.17
CA GLU A 9 -65.45 -17.24 -53.74
C GLU A 9 -64.74 -16.12 -52.98
N ALA A 10 -65.58 -15.18 -52.52
CA ALA A 10 -65.26 -13.78 -52.25
C ALA A 10 -63.80 -13.53 -51.92
N TYR A 11 -63.05 -13.02 -52.92
CA TYR A 11 -61.61 -12.80 -52.85
C TYR A 11 -61.23 -12.19 -51.51
N ALA A 12 -60.60 -13.02 -50.70
CA ALA A 12 -60.22 -12.64 -49.37
C ALA A 12 -58.95 -11.77 -49.52
N GLY A 13 -59.11 -10.45 -49.68
CA GLY A 13 -58.04 -9.43 -49.82
C GLY A 13 -57.83 -8.48 -48.62
N GLY A 14 -58.13 -8.91 -47.39
CA GLY A 14 -57.95 -8.15 -46.13
C GLY A 14 -57.18 -8.83 -44.97
N LEU A 15 -56.19 -9.72 -45.15
CA LEU A 15 -55.55 -10.07 -46.41
C LEU A 15 -56.10 -11.36 -47.08
N VAL A 16 -57.36 -11.80 -46.86
CA VAL A 16 -58.15 -11.88 -45.60
C VAL A 16 -58.17 -13.35 -45.18
N LYS A 17 -58.45 -13.48 -43.90
CA LYS A 17 -59.47 -14.40 -43.40
C LYS A 17 -60.65 -14.59 -44.38
N ARG A 18 -60.62 -15.65 -45.18
CA ARG A 18 -61.76 -16.52 -45.51
C ARG A 18 -61.23 -17.69 -46.35
N ALA A 19 -60.75 -18.76 -45.74
CA ALA A 19 -60.66 -19.03 -44.30
C ALA A 19 -59.38 -19.79 -43.96
N ILE A 20 -58.90 -19.66 -42.72
CA ILE A 20 -57.78 -20.43 -42.20
C ILE A 20 -58.21 -21.90 -42.17
N SER A 21 -57.58 -22.74 -42.99
CA SER A 21 -57.71 -24.20 -42.88
C SER A 21 -57.24 -24.62 -41.50
N THR A 22 -58.09 -25.32 -40.75
CA THR A 22 -57.71 -26.06 -39.55
C THR A 22 -57.39 -27.53 -39.86
N ALA A 23 -57.30 -27.89 -41.15
CA ALA A 23 -57.05 -29.25 -41.62
C ALA A 23 -55.59 -29.48 -42.07
N ASP A 24 -54.84 -28.43 -42.39
CA ASP A 24 -53.50 -28.52 -42.98
C ASP A 24 -52.44 -27.69 -42.22
N THR A 25 -51.18 -28.09 -42.39
CA THR A 25 -50.03 -27.43 -41.77
C THR A 25 -49.58 -26.26 -42.63
N TRP A 26 -49.48 -25.07 -42.01
CA TRP A 26 -48.94 -23.87 -42.64
C TRP A 26 -47.47 -24.06 -42.98
N LEU A 27 -47.11 -23.98 -44.26
CA LEU A 27 -45.72 -23.97 -44.67
C LEU A 27 -45.16 -22.54 -44.58
N VAL A 28 -43.83 -22.43 -44.45
CA VAL A 28 -43.16 -21.11 -44.41
C VAL A 28 -43.39 -20.32 -45.71
N SER A 29 -43.63 -21.00 -46.84
CA SER A 29 -44.03 -20.40 -48.13
C SER A 29 -45.36 -19.65 -48.09
N ASP A 30 -46.21 -19.95 -47.11
CA ASP A 30 -47.59 -19.48 -47.04
C ASP A 30 -47.72 -18.28 -46.09
N ILE A 31 -46.62 -17.92 -45.40
CA ILE A 31 -46.51 -16.78 -44.50
C ILE A 31 -45.91 -15.59 -45.28
N PRO A 32 -46.70 -14.58 -45.65
CA PRO A 32 -46.18 -13.42 -46.38
C PRO A 32 -45.29 -12.54 -45.48
N ASP A 33 -44.35 -11.82 -46.10
CA ASP A 33 -43.38 -10.95 -45.41
C ASP A 33 -44.04 -9.95 -44.45
N LEU A 34 -43.44 -9.80 -43.27
CA LEU A 34 -43.90 -8.93 -42.17
C LEU A 34 -42.97 -7.72 -41.99
N PRO A 35 -43.33 -6.53 -42.49
CA PRO A 35 -42.53 -5.31 -42.27
C PRO A 35 -42.47 -4.94 -40.77
N ALA A 36 -41.32 -4.45 -40.31
CA ALA A 36 -41.14 -4.02 -38.91
C ALA A 36 -42.10 -2.87 -38.51
N SER A 37 -42.59 -2.06 -39.44
CA SER A 37 -43.64 -1.06 -39.20
C SER A 37 -45.05 -1.65 -39.09
N LYS A 38 -45.24 -2.95 -39.37
CA LYS A 38 -46.41 -3.72 -38.93
C LYS A 38 -46.19 -4.37 -37.57
N ILE A 39 -44.95 -4.35 -37.07
CA ILE A 39 -44.56 -4.51 -35.66
C ILE A 39 -44.39 -3.12 -35.03
N THR A 40 -45.34 -2.21 -35.30
CA THR A 40 -45.52 -0.94 -34.54
C THR A 40 -45.80 -1.18 -33.05
N SER A 41 -46.12 -2.41 -32.70
CA SER A 41 -46.20 -2.91 -31.33
C SER A 41 -45.67 -4.34 -31.29
N GLY A 42 -44.86 -4.66 -30.29
CA GLY A 42 -44.20 -5.96 -30.13
C GLY A 42 -42.73 -5.79 -29.76
N THR A 43 -42.14 -6.83 -29.17
CA THR A 43 -40.72 -6.85 -28.83
C THR A 43 -40.13 -8.11 -29.45
N PHE A 44 -39.04 -7.97 -30.22
CA PHE A 44 -38.24 -9.13 -30.58
C PHE A 44 -37.70 -9.75 -29.28
N ALA A 45 -37.77 -11.08 -29.13
CA ALA A 45 -37.36 -11.70 -27.87
C ALA A 45 -35.88 -11.41 -27.63
N LYS A 46 -35.46 -11.06 -26.41
CA LYS A 46 -34.04 -10.74 -26.15
C LYS A 46 -33.10 -11.96 -26.24
N SER A 47 -33.58 -13.11 -26.68
CA SER A 47 -32.81 -14.26 -27.18
C SER A 47 -32.63 -14.21 -28.70
N ILE A 48 -33.63 -13.70 -29.42
CA ILE A 48 -33.56 -13.23 -30.82
C ILE A 48 -32.74 -11.92 -30.93
N ILE A 49 -32.41 -11.27 -29.78
CA ILE A 49 -31.48 -10.13 -29.67
C ILE A 49 -30.21 -10.48 -28.83
N SER A 50 -30.14 -11.63 -28.13
CA SER A 50 -29.07 -11.98 -27.15
C SER A 50 -29.34 -13.35 -26.46
N THR A 51 -29.15 -14.47 -27.16
CA THR A 51 -29.48 -15.85 -26.70
C THR A 51 -28.64 -16.34 -25.52
N THR A 52 -27.35 -16.03 -25.56
CA THR A 52 -26.34 -16.31 -24.51
C THR A 52 -25.36 -15.14 -24.40
N ASP A 53 -25.71 -14.03 -25.02
CA ASP A 53 -24.72 -13.13 -25.60
C ASP A 53 -24.35 -12.03 -24.61
N THR A 54 -23.05 -11.88 -24.40
CA THR A 54 -22.48 -10.81 -23.59
C THR A 54 -22.89 -9.48 -24.18
N TRP A 55 -23.61 -8.69 -23.40
CA TRP A 55 -23.97 -7.32 -23.77
C TRP A 55 -22.70 -6.52 -24.03
N THR A 56 -22.55 -6.03 -25.26
CA THR A 56 -21.36 -5.29 -25.66
C THR A 56 -21.33 -3.94 -24.93
N ALA A 57 -20.13 -3.38 -24.75
CA ALA A 57 -19.98 -2.09 -24.07
C ALA A 57 -20.73 -0.93 -24.77
N ALA A 58 -21.12 -1.08 -26.04
CA ALA A 58 -21.89 -0.10 -26.79
C ALA A 58 -23.42 -0.23 -26.57
N GLU A 59 -23.91 -1.41 -26.19
CA GLU A 59 -25.33 -1.65 -25.86
C GLU A 59 -25.63 -1.31 -24.39
N ILE A 60 -24.59 -1.13 -23.58
CA ILE A 60 -24.69 -0.66 -22.20
C ILE A 60 -24.63 0.88 -22.23
N PRO A 61 -25.73 1.60 -21.93
CA PRO A 61 -25.70 3.05 -21.84
C PRO A 61 -24.83 3.49 -20.65
N SER A 62 -24.45 4.77 -20.60
CA SER A 62 -23.79 5.36 -19.43
C SER A 62 -24.58 5.04 -18.14
N LEU A 63 -23.93 4.37 -17.20
CA LEU A 63 -24.53 3.97 -15.93
C LEU A 63 -24.13 4.94 -14.82
N ASP A 64 -25.13 5.53 -14.16
CA ASP A 64 -24.91 6.22 -12.88
C ASP A 64 -24.35 5.22 -11.86
N THR A 65 -23.33 5.62 -11.10
CA THR A 65 -22.67 4.74 -10.11
C THR A 65 -23.62 4.26 -9.01
N SER A 66 -24.71 4.98 -8.74
CA SER A 66 -25.80 4.56 -7.85
C SER A 66 -26.54 3.30 -8.31
N LYS A 67 -26.39 2.88 -9.57
CA LYS A 67 -26.92 1.62 -10.12
C LYS A 67 -26.02 0.42 -9.86
N LEU A 68 -24.77 0.64 -9.40
CA LEU A 68 -23.79 -0.41 -9.07
C LEU A 68 -23.82 -0.74 -7.57
N THR A 69 -24.92 -1.33 -7.10
CA THR A 69 -25.17 -1.56 -5.67
C THR A 69 -24.55 -2.84 -5.10
N THR A 70 -24.12 -3.78 -5.95
CA THR A 70 -23.58 -5.10 -5.55
C THR A 70 -22.56 -5.62 -6.57
N GLY A 71 -21.75 -6.62 -6.18
CA GLY A 71 -20.77 -7.28 -7.05
C GLY A 71 -19.34 -6.78 -6.82
N THR A 72 -18.40 -7.29 -7.62
CA THR A 72 -16.98 -6.92 -7.54
C THR A 72 -16.54 -6.31 -8.86
N MET A 73 -16.08 -5.06 -8.82
CA MET A 73 -15.39 -4.44 -9.95
C MET A 73 -13.97 -4.98 -10.02
N ALA A 74 -13.57 -5.54 -11.18
CA ALA A 74 -12.20 -5.98 -11.39
C ALA A 74 -11.24 -4.79 -11.22
N THR A 75 -10.13 -4.96 -10.49
CA THR A 75 -9.31 -3.83 -10.04
C THR A 75 -8.72 -3.00 -11.20
N ALA A 76 -8.41 -3.65 -12.33
CA ALA A 76 -8.02 -3.04 -13.60
C ALA A 76 -9.16 -2.30 -14.35
N ARG A 77 -10.28 -2.01 -13.67
CA ARG A 77 -11.40 -1.16 -14.11
C ARG A 77 -11.65 0.02 -13.18
N LEU A 78 -10.95 0.10 -12.04
CA LEU A 78 -10.98 1.27 -11.15
C LEU A 78 -10.00 2.35 -11.63
N GLY A 79 -8.87 1.94 -12.21
CA GLY A 79 -7.92 2.79 -12.93
C GLY A 79 -6.93 1.94 -13.73
N SER A 80 -6.14 2.56 -14.61
CA SER A 80 -5.10 1.84 -15.38
C SER A 80 -3.87 1.56 -14.51
N GLY A 81 -3.53 0.28 -14.36
CA GLY A 81 -2.38 -0.17 -13.58
C GLY A 81 -2.66 -1.48 -12.85
N THR A 82 -1.71 -1.91 -12.02
CA THR A 82 -1.80 -3.13 -11.20
C THR A 82 -1.95 -2.71 -9.75
N ALA A 83 -2.97 -3.23 -9.06
CA ALA A 83 -3.09 -3.08 -7.62
C ALA A 83 -2.25 -4.15 -6.90
N ASP A 84 -1.55 -3.74 -5.86
CA ASP A 84 -0.86 -4.61 -4.92
C ASP A 84 -1.07 -4.12 -3.47
N SER A 85 -0.43 -4.77 -2.49
CA SER A 85 -0.53 -4.39 -1.08
C SER A 85 0.22 -3.10 -0.70
N THR A 86 0.94 -2.48 -1.65
CA THR A 86 1.80 -1.30 -1.44
C THR A 86 1.29 -0.06 -2.18
N THR A 87 0.21 -0.19 -2.96
CA THR A 87 -0.30 0.85 -3.85
C THR A 87 -1.78 1.14 -3.60
N PHE A 88 -2.18 2.40 -3.78
CA PHE A 88 -3.56 2.83 -3.76
C PHE A 88 -3.91 3.71 -4.95
N LEU A 89 -5.17 3.70 -5.34
CA LEU A 89 -5.68 4.50 -6.45
C LEU A 89 -6.07 5.90 -5.95
N ARG A 90 -5.51 6.95 -6.58
CA ARG A 90 -5.91 8.34 -6.31
C ARG A 90 -7.12 8.76 -7.16
N GLY A 91 -7.70 9.91 -6.81
CA GLY A 91 -8.81 10.52 -7.56
C GLY A 91 -8.49 10.95 -8.99
N ASP A 92 -7.21 10.99 -9.38
CA ASP A 92 -6.74 11.18 -10.76
C ASP A 92 -6.62 9.85 -11.55
N GLN A 93 -7.16 8.76 -11.00
CA GLN A 93 -7.11 7.40 -11.55
C GLN A 93 -5.69 6.80 -11.70
N THR A 94 -4.69 7.38 -11.03
CA THR A 94 -3.31 6.87 -11.00
C THR A 94 -3.06 6.04 -9.74
N TRP A 95 -2.46 4.86 -9.90
CA TRP A 95 -1.95 4.05 -8.79
C TRP A 95 -0.65 4.66 -8.26
N VAL A 96 -0.56 4.88 -6.95
CA VAL A 96 0.64 5.42 -6.29
C VAL A 96 1.01 4.61 -5.06
N LYS A 97 2.30 4.61 -4.74
CA LYS A 97 2.79 4.20 -3.40
C LYS A 97 2.57 5.34 -2.39
N PRO A 98 2.44 5.04 -1.09
CA PRO A 98 2.50 6.07 -0.06
C PRO A 98 3.90 6.70 -0.03
N LEU A 99 3.98 7.99 0.29
CA LEU A 99 5.26 8.71 0.45
C LEU A 99 6.05 8.20 1.67
N GLU A 100 5.34 7.80 2.72
CA GLU A 100 5.90 7.20 3.94
C GLU A 100 5.36 5.78 4.14
N GLU A 101 6.23 4.80 4.30
CA GLU A 101 5.89 3.38 4.48
C GLU A 101 6.45 2.85 5.80
N LYS A 102 5.63 2.17 6.61
CA LYS A 102 6.08 1.56 7.87
C LYS A 102 6.78 0.24 7.62
N LEU A 103 8.11 0.24 7.73
CA LEU A 103 8.98 -0.90 7.40
C LEU A 103 9.14 -1.87 8.58
N VAL A 104 9.22 -1.34 9.80
CA VAL A 104 9.42 -2.11 11.04
C VAL A 104 8.50 -1.56 12.13
N ASP A 105 7.94 -2.46 12.94
CA ASP A 105 7.16 -2.18 14.14
C ASP A 105 7.37 -3.30 15.16
N THR A 106 8.61 -3.41 15.66
CA THR A 106 9.06 -4.48 16.55
C THR A 106 8.81 -4.06 18.00
N THR A 107 8.11 -4.88 18.79
CA THR A 107 8.06 -4.74 20.26
C THR A 107 8.67 -5.98 20.90
N LEU A 108 9.62 -5.79 21.82
CA LEU A 108 10.26 -6.91 22.51
C LEU A 108 9.26 -7.64 23.42
N GLY A 109 9.15 -8.97 23.28
CA GLY A 109 8.37 -9.81 24.21
C GLY A 109 9.14 -10.20 25.47
N ALA A 110 10.46 -10.17 25.42
CA ALA A 110 11.39 -10.48 26.52
C ALA A 110 12.62 -9.58 26.42
N ASP A 111 13.41 -9.50 27.50
CA ASP A 111 14.63 -8.70 27.53
C ASP A 111 15.65 -9.18 26.49
N ALA A 112 16.20 -8.28 25.68
CA ALA A 112 17.13 -8.62 24.60
C ALA A 112 18.31 -7.64 24.48
N ALA A 113 19.50 -8.14 24.14
CA ALA A 113 20.71 -7.32 23.97
C ALA A 113 20.66 -6.34 22.78
N SER A 114 19.76 -6.60 21.82
CA SER A 114 19.46 -5.72 20.68
C SER A 114 17.97 -5.73 20.38
N ILE A 115 17.47 -4.65 19.78
CA ILE A 115 16.17 -4.58 19.11
C ILE A 115 16.41 -4.10 17.67
N GLY A 116 15.81 -4.79 16.69
CA GLY A 116 16.10 -4.54 15.29
C GLY A 116 14.96 -4.94 14.35
N GLY A 117 15.21 -4.76 13.06
CA GLY A 117 14.32 -5.19 11.99
C GLY A 117 14.91 -4.97 10.61
N SER A 118 14.44 -5.75 9.64
CA SER A 118 14.88 -5.77 8.25
C SER A 118 13.70 -5.65 7.30
N TRP A 119 13.90 -5.01 6.15
CA TRP A 119 12.88 -4.80 5.13
C TRP A 119 13.41 -5.01 3.71
N SER A 120 12.49 -5.18 2.77
CA SER A 120 12.79 -5.19 1.33
C SER A 120 12.61 -3.79 0.72
N GLY A 121 13.38 -3.50 -0.34
CA GLY A 121 13.26 -2.25 -1.09
C GLY A 121 14.23 -1.16 -0.64
N SER A 122 14.28 -0.07 -1.41
CA SER A 122 15.11 1.11 -1.14
C SER A 122 14.22 2.32 -0.90
N TYR A 123 14.68 3.22 -0.03
CA TYR A 123 14.00 4.44 0.40
C TYR A 123 15.07 5.54 0.44
N GLU A 124 14.73 6.77 0.05
CA GLU A 124 15.67 7.90 0.03
C GLU A 124 16.01 8.39 1.44
N LYS A 125 15.08 8.26 2.38
CA LYS A 125 15.28 8.58 3.80
C LYS A 125 14.64 7.53 4.70
N LEU A 126 15.26 7.30 5.87
CA LEU A 126 14.67 6.56 6.98
C LEU A 126 14.40 7.53 8.13
N LYS A 127 13.23 7.40 8.77
CA LYS A 127 12.96 7.87 10.13
C LYS A 127 12.90 6.65 11.04
N ILE A 128 13.60 6.68 12.17
CA ILE A 128 13.73 5.54 13.07
C ILE A 128 13.44 6.02 14.49
N THR A 129 12.56 5.33 15.20
CA THR A 129 12.19 5.68 16.59
C THR A 129 12.34 4.46 17.48
N LEU A 130 13.17 4.56 18.51
CA LEU A 130 13.25 3.58 19.60
C LEU A 130 12.63 4.18 20.87
N LEU A 131 11.57 3.53 21.34
CA LEU A 131 10.93 3.78 22.63
C LEU A 131 11.41 2.70 23.60
N SER A 132 12.42 3.04 24.41
CA SER A 132 13.00 2.12 25.39
C SER A 132 12.38 2.29 26.77
N LYS A 133 12.06 1.17 27.42
CA LYS A 133 11.68 1.12 28.84
C LYS A 133 12.88 1.11 29.80
N GLY A 134 14.09 1.25 29.26
CA GLY A 134 15.34 1.18 30.00
C GLY A 134 16.11 -0.10 29.72
N GLY A 135 17.20 -0.28 30.46
CA GLY A 135 18.09 -1.42 30.37
C GLY A 135 18.18 -2.22 31.68
N SER A 136 18.45 -3.52 31.59
CA SER A 136 18.72 -4.36 32.77
C SER A 136 20.08 -4.06 33.43
N ALA A 137 20.95 -3.29 32.75
CA ALA A 137 22.17 -2.72 33.29
C ALA A 137 22.44 -1.34 32.66
N VAL A 138 23.26 -0.54 33.34
CA VAL A 138 23.78 0.75 32.86
C VAL A 138 24.68 0.51 31.64
N GLY A 139 24.38 1.18 30.52
CA GLY A 139 25.09 0.99 29.25
C GLY A 139 24.78 2.10 28.24
N ILE A 140 25.50 2.10 27.12
CA ILE A 140 25.34 3.03 25.99
C ILE A 140 24.34 2.43 25.00
N ALA A 141 23.54 3.30 24.37
CA ALA A 141 22.66 2.95 23.26
C ALA A 141 23.40 3.15 21.93
N TYR A 142 23.39 2.12 21.07
CA TYR A 142 24.03 2.14 19.77
C TYR A 142 23.02 2.00 18.64
N VAL A 143 23.39 2.42 17.43
CA VAL A 143 22.73 2.00 16.19
C VAL A 143 23.74 1.41 15.22
N ARG A 144 23.36 0.28 14.62
CA ARG A 144 24.09 -0.42 13.56
C ARG A 144 23.18 -0.62 12.36
N PHE A 145 23.70 -0.46 11.14
CA PHE A 145 22.95 -0.63 9.90
C PHE A 145 23.50 -1.83 9.11
N ASN A 146 22.62 -2.60 8.47
CA ASN A 146 22.94 -3.77 7.65
C ASN A 146 23.80 -4.87 8.32
N GLY A 147 23.96 -4.83 9.64
CA GLY A 147 24.90 -5.69 10.37
C GLY A 147 26.38 -5.29 10.18
N ASP A 148 26.66 -4.19 9.48
CA ASP A 148 28.01 -3.70 9.19
C ASP A 148 28.73 -3.29 10.47
N SER A 149 30.05 -3.51 10.52
CA SER A 149 30.89 -3.26 11.69
C SER A 149 32.26 -2.70 11.29
N GLY A 150 33.01 -2.19 12.28
CA GLY A 150 34.35 -1.63 12.13
C GLY A 150 34.39 -0.12 11.87
N ALA A 151 35.42 0.52 12.43
CA ALA A 151 35.76 1.95 12.36
C ALA A 151 35.55 2.62 10.99
N ALA A 152 35.90 1.93 9.90
CA ALA A 152 35.77 2.48 8.55
C ALA A 152 34.31 2.71 8.10
N SER A 153 33.34 2.12 8.80
CA SER A 153 31.92 2.14 8.46
C SER A 153 31.12 3.20 9.22
N TYR A 154 31.63 3.73 10.35
CA TYR A 154 30.89 4.63 11.23
C TYR A 154 31.76 5.78 11.77
N GLY A 155 31.17 6.97 11.82
CA GLY A 155 31.68 8.08 12.61
C GLY A 155 30.53 8.81 13.29
N TRP A 156 30.75 9.39 14.46
CA TRP A 156 29.72 10.11 15.21
C TRP A 156 30.29 11.30 15.99
N ASN A 157 29.43 12.29 16.23
CA ASN A 157 29.71 13.47 17.02
C ASN A 157 28.45 13.87 17.80
N ASP A 158 28.56 13.93 19.11
CA ASP A 158 27.42 14.14 20.01
C ASP A 158 27.64 15.41 20.84
N VAL A 159 26.58 16.21 20.97
CA VAL A 159 26.49 17.27 21.98
C VAL A 159 25.28 16.99 22.85
N GLY A 160 25.48 17.02 24.16
CA GLY A 160 24.42 16.77 25.13
C GLY A 160 24.45 17.72 26.30
N ILE A 161 23.34 17.78 27.02
CA ILE A 161 23.26 18.38 28.34
C ILE A 161 23.01 17.25 29.32
N ILE A 162 23.89 17.06 30.31
CA ILE A 162 23.71 16.09 31.40
C ILE A 162 23.59 16.86 32.71
N ALA A 163 22.46 16.73 33.40
CA ALA A 163 22.11 17.49 34.60
C ALA A 163 22.21 19.02 34.40
N THR A 164 23.38 19.61 34.61
CA THR A 164 23.66 21.05 34.41
C THR A 164 24.88 21.33 33.53
N ALA A 165 25.53 20.31 32.98
CA ALA A 165 26.74 20.44 32.16
C ALA A 165 26.45 20.18 30.69
N VAL A 166 27.03 21.00 29.81
CA VAL A 166 27.15 20.66 28.39
C VAL A 166 28.33 19.69 28.24
N VAL A 167 28.14 18.64 27.46
CA VAL A 167 29.15 17.62 27.14
C VAL A 167 29.23 17.49 25.62
N ASP A 168 30.44 17.44 25.09
CA ASP A 168 30.72 17.03 23.72
C ASP A 168 31.52 15.72 23.71
N ALA A 169 31.32 14.93 22.65
CA ALA A 169 32.07 13.70 22.38
C ALA A 169 32.07 13.43 20.86
N GLN A 170 33.12 12.79 20.35
CA GLN A 170 33.20 12.37 18.95
C GLN A 170 34.15 11.19 18.81
N ASP A 171 33.85 10.27 17.90
CA ASP A 171 34.73 9.12 17.57
C ASP A 171 34.47 8.63 16.12
N SER A 172 35.43 7.90 15.59
CA SER A 172 35.39 7.20 14.30
C SER A 172 36.11 5.84 14.34
N SER A 173 36.38 5.31 15.55
CA SER A 173 36.98 4.01 15.79
C SER A 173 35.95 2.91 16.13
N ASP A 174 34.70 3.29 16.42
CA ASP A 174 33.61 2.39 16.79
C ASP A 174 33.04 1.56 15.62
N SER A 175 32.29 0.51 15.94
CA SER A 175 31.58 -0.32 14.96
C SER A 175 30.10 0.07 14.80
N GLU A 176 29.71 1.20 15.38
CA GLU A 176 28.35 1.70 15.55
C GLU A 176 28.37 3.24 15.66
N ILE A 177 27.20 3.87 15.56
CA ILE A 177 27.01 5.24 16.06
C ILE A 177 26.55 5.15 17.52
N GLN A 178 27.25 5.84 18.41
CA GLN A 178 26.78 6.08 19.78
C GLN A 178 25.68 7.16 19.78
N LEU A 179 24.69 7.02 20.66
CA LEU A 179 23.47 7.86 20.64
C LEU A 179 23.31 8.68 21.93
N THR A 180 24.27 8.57 22.84
CA THR A 180 24.32 9.25 24.16
C THR A 180 25.75 9.69 24.51
N GLY A 181 26.58 9.91 23.49
CA GLY A 181 28.02 10.06 23.63
C GLY A 181 28.63 8.91 24.43
N THR A 182 29.55 9.28 25.33
CA THR A 182 30.16 8.35 26.31
C THR A 182 29.28 8.10 27.55
N SER A 183 28.09 8.71 27.63
CA SER A 183 27.21 8.57 28.79
C SER A 183 26.47 7.23 28.79
N THR A 184 26.37 6.64 29.96
CA THR A 184 25.69 5.35 30.18
C THR A 184 24.47 5.55 31.08
N THR A 185 23.39 4.84 30.79
CA THR A 185 22.15 4.90 31.58
C THR A 185 21.42 3.56 31.56
N ALA A 186 20.61 3.30 32.59
CA ALA A 186 19.64 2.20 32.61
C ALA A 186 18.18 2.70 32.55
N ALA A 187 17.95 4.01 32.63
CA ALA A 187 16.62 4.61 32.62
C ALA A 187 15.93 4.47 31.24
N PRO A 188 14.59 4.63 31.17
CA PRO A 188 13.86 4.74 29.91
C PRO A 188 14.45 5.82 29.00
N GLN A 189 14.39 5.58 27.69
CA GLN A 189 14.93 6.49 26.68
C GLN A 189 13.97 6.59 25.49
N VAL A 190 13.88 7.78 24.90
CA VAL A 190 13.35 7.98 23.55
C VAL A 190 14.53 8.35 22.66
N ILE A 191 14.66 7.66 21.53
CA ILE A 191 15.66 7.95 20.51
C ILE A 191 14.93 8.13 19.18
N GLU A 192 15.13 9.27 18.53
CA GLU A 192 14.64 9.55 17.18
C GLU A 192 15.81 9.80 16.25
N LEU A 193 15.86 9.11 15.12
CA LEU A 193 16.94 9.19 14.14
C LEU A 193 16.39 9.48 12.75
N SER A 194 17.14 10.24 11.96
CA SER A 194 16.92 10.40 10.52
C SER A 194 18.21 10.07 9.77
N VAL A 195 18.09 9.28 8.71
CA VAL A 195 19.24 8.81 7.91
C VAL A 195 18.94 9.04 6.43
N MET A 196 19.89 9.64 5.70
CA MET A 196 19.82 9.64 4.22
C MET A 196 20.18 8.24 3.71
N ASN A 197 19.41 7.68 2.79
CA ASN A 197 19.52 6.27 2.41
C ASN A 197 19.62 6.00 0.90
N PHE A 198 20.02 7.03 0.15
CA PHE A 198 20.51 6.92 -1.22
C PHE A 198 21.63 5.88 -1.36
N GLN A 199 21.79 5.32 -2.56
CA GLN A 199 22.90 4.42 -2.90
C GLN A 199 24.20 5.21 -3.08
N THR A 200 24.81 5.58 -1.95
CA THR A 200 26.06 6.35 -1.85
C THR A 200 26.95 5.77 -0.75
N THR A 201 28.27 5.97 -0.87
CA THR A 201 29.29 5.50 0.07
C THR A 201 29.41 6.35 1.33
N ARG A 202 28.71 7.48 1.45
CA ARG A 202 28.69 8.32 2.65
C ARG A 202 27.28 8.81 2.91
N LYS A 203 26.69 8.39 4.04
CA LYS A 203 25.32 8.73 4.45
C LYS A 203 25.34 9.50 5.75
N ALA A 204 24.75 10.68 5.75
CA ALA A 204 24.50 11.45 6.97
C ALA A 204 23.43 10.78 7.84
N VAL A 205 23.74 10.69 9.13
CA VAL A 205 22.86 10.29 10.22
C VAL A 205 22.72 11.49 11.15
N GLN A 206 21.51 11.75 11.63
CA GLN A 206 21.24 12.67 12.74
C GLN A 206 20.32 11.97 13.74
N SER A 207 20.47 12.25 15.03
CA SER A 207 19.54 11.78 16.05
C SER A 207 19.37 12.73 17.23
N GLU A 208 18.24 12.58 17.90
CA GLU A 208 17.92 13.18 19.19
C GLU A 208 17.61 12.05 20.19
N THR A 209 18.25 12.09 21.36
CA THR A 209 18.03 11.12 22.44
C THR A 209 17.67 11.86 23.72
N ALA A 210 16.62 11.44 24.41
CA ALA A 210 16.28 11.89 25.75
C ALA A 210 16.15 10.70 26.70
N ASN A 211 16.67 10.82 27.93
CA ASN A 211 16.48 9.83 28.99
C ASN A 211 15.49 10.32 30.07
N ALA A 212 14.92 9.38 30.82
CA ALA A 212 14.02 9.64 31.94
C ALA A 212 14.72 9.49 33.30
N GLU A 213 15.98 9.92 33.40
CA GLU A 213 16.73 9.98 34.66
C GLU A 213 16.21 11.11 35.56
N ALA A 214 16.50 11.03 36.86
CA ALA A 214 16.12 12.08 37.81
C ALA A 214 16.79 13.43 37.47
N ILE A 215 16.00 14.51 37.57
CA ILE A 215 16.44 15.89 37.32
C ILE A 215 17.66 16.21 38.19
N ALA A 216 18.64 16.89 37.60
CA ALA A 216 19.93 17.25 38.22
C ALA A 216 20.78 16.07 38.72
N THR A 217 20.41 14.82 38.38
CA THR A 217 21.26 13.64 38.59
C THR A 217 21.97 13.27 37.30
N ASN A 218 21.27 12.64 36.35
CA ASN A 218 21.77 12.24 35.03
C ASN A 218 20.75 12.52 33.90
N SER A 219 19.71 13.33 34.18
CA SER A 219 18.73 13.76 33.18
C SER A 219 19.44 14.40 31.99
N ALA A 220 19.30 13.78 30.81
CA ALA A 220 20.08 14.15 29.64
C ALA A 220 19.28 14.15 28.34
N THR A 221 19.60 15.14 27.51
CA THR A 221 19.21 15.25 26.10
C THR A 221 20.47 15.35 25.25
N TRP A 222 20.51 14.61 24.15
CA TRP A 222 21.62 14.54 23.20
C TRP A 222 21.12 14.88 21.80
N LEU A 223 21.95 15.63 21.07
CA LEU A 223 21.85 15.86 19.64
C LEU A 223 23.11 15.28 18.99
N SER A 224 22.91 14.35 18.07
CA SER A 224 23.97 13.55 17.47
C SER A 224 24.02 13.78 15.98
N GLY A 225 25.22 13.93 15.44
CA GLY A 225 25.52 13.80 14.02
C GLY A 225 26.37 12.55 13.80
N GLY A 226 26.31 11.97 12.61
CA GLY A 226 27.18 10.86 12.27
C GLY A 226 27.18 10.53 10.78
N THR A 227 28.07 9.62 10.41
CA THR A 227 28.15 9.05 9.07
C THR A 227 28.09 7.53 9.13
N TRP A 228 27.40 6.95 8.16
CA TRP A 228 27.57 5.56 7.76
C TRP A 228 28.26 5.55 6.40
N GLU A 229 29.46 4.96 6.34
CA GLU A 229 30.40 5.11 5.22
C GLU A 229 30.74 3.80 4.51
N ASN A 230 29.93 2.76 4.73
CA ASN A 230 30.11 1.46 4.09
C ASN A 230 29.22 1.29 2.85
N THR A 231 29.41 0.16 2.15
CA THR A 231 28.74 -0.35 0.95
C THR A 231 27.71 0.58 0.28
N SER A 232 27.90 0.89 -1.01
CA SER A 232 27.00 1.74 -1.82
C SER A 232 25.53 1.26 -1.93
N ASN A 233 25.18 0.16 -1.26
CA ASN A 233 23.83 -0.34 -1.06
C ASN A 233 22.99 0.62 -0.22
N SER A 234 21.67 0.53 -0.30
CA SER A 234 20.79 1.13 0.72
C SER A 234 20.84 0.32 2.03
N ILE A 235 20.52 0.99 3.13
CA ILE A 235 20.20 0.40 4.42
C ILE A 235 18.86 -0.33 4.26
N THR A 236 18.88 -1.62 4.59
CA THR A 236 17.74 -2.55 4.57
C THR A 236 17.51 -3.23 5.92
N GLN A 237 18.38 -2.96 6.90
CA GLN A 237 18.29 -3.45 8.28
C GLN A 237 18.82 -2.40 9.25
N VAL A 238 18.19 -2.29 10.41
CA VAL A 238 18.70 -1.55 11.57
C VAL A 238 18.64 -2.41 12.82
N ASP A 239 19.67 -2.30 13.65
CA ASP A 239 19.78 -2.91 14.97
C ASP A 239 20.23 -1.88 16.00
N PHE A 240 19.68 -1.96 17.20
CA PHE A 240 20.06 -1.15 18.35
C PHE A 240 20.66 -2.03 19.44
N PRO A 241 21.96 -2.39 19.39
CA PRO A 241 22.60 -3.09 20.49
C PRO A 241 22.81 -2.15 21.70
N ARG A 242 22.94 -2.74 22.89
CA ARG A 242 23.48 -2.05 24.08
C ARG A 242 24.93 -2.45 24.34
N SER A 243 25.73 -1.52 24.87
CA SER A 243 27.09 -1.85 25.34
C SER A 243 27.11 -2.79 26.55
N ALA A 244 26.06 -2.75 27.37
CA ALA A 244 25.89 -3.59 28.55
C ALA A 244 24.40 -3.80 28.90
N GLY A 245 24.10 -5.00 29.39
CA GLY A 245 22.74 -5.43 29.72
C GLY A 245 21.85 -5.60 28.49
N ASN A 246 20.56 -5.81 28.74
CA ASN A 246 19.53 -5.97 27.74
C ASN A 246 18.60 -4.75 27.75
N TRP A 247 18.00 -4.42 26.59
CA TRP A 247 16.76 -3.65 26.56
C TRP A 247 15.65 -4.44 27.26
N LEU A 248 14.85 -3.77 28.08
CA LEU A 248 13.75 -4.40 28.81
C LEU A 248 12.55 -4.73 27.91
N SER A 249 11.82 -5.78 28.27
CA SER A 249 10.61 -6.24 27.58
C SER A 249 9.58 -5.11 27.38
N GLY A 250 9.06 -5.03 26.15
CA GLY A 250 8.16 -3.99 25.68
C GLY A 250 8.84 -2.68 25.27
N ALA A 251 10.17 -2.63 25.14
CA ALA A 251 10.81 -1.64 24.26
C ALA A 251 10.31 -1.83 22.81
N ARG A 252 10.14 -0.74 22.07
CA ARG A 252 9.53 -0.73 20.73
C ARG A 252 10.36 0.07 19.72
N LEU A 253 10.66 -0.55 18.59
CA LEU A 253 11.33 0.03 17.43
C LEU A 253 10.32 0.23 16.30
N ILE A 254 10.29 1.44 15.75
CA ILE A 254 9.51 1.79 14.56
C ILE A 254 10.48 2.32 13.50
N VAL A 255 10.36 1.84 12.26
CA VAL A 255 11.10 2.37 11.10
C VAL A 255 10.09 2.79 10.03
N ILE A 256 10.21 4.03 9.56
CA ILE A 256 9.45 4.57 8.44
C ILE A 256 10.44 4.86 7.29
N GLY A 257 10.18 4.27 6.14
CA GLY A 257 10.87 4.58 4.89
C GLY A 257 10.14 5.70 4.15
N ILE A 258 10.90 6.61 3.55
CA ILE A 258 10.38 7.70 2.73
C ILE A 258 10.92 7.54 1.31
N GLN A 259 10.01 7.56 0.34
CA GLN A 259 10.34 7.53 -1.10
C GLN A 259 10.90 8.88 -1.56
#